data_AF-A0A9W6CFV3-F1
#
_entry.id   AF-A0A9W6CFV3-F1
#
_cell.length_a   1.000
_cell.length_b   1.000
_cell.length_c   1.000
_cell.angle_alpha   90.00
_cell.angle_beta   90.00
_cell.angle_gamma   90.00
#
_symmetry.space_group_name_H-M   'P 1'
#
loop_
_entity.id
_entity.type
_entity.pdbx_description
1 polymer ?
#
loop_
_entity_poly.entity_id
_entity_poly.type
_entity_poly.pdbx_seq_one_letter_code
_entity_poly.pdbx_strand_id
1 'polypeptide(L)'
;MAAMESTGSYWKPVYNIFEEEQIPIMVVNAQHIKGVPGRKTDVKDAEWIADLVRHGLVKASYIPNRDIIWFQITPMVSDLLIGLCAIMMVISVALYIIQNTRTLKGETV
;
A
#
# COMPACT_ATOMS: atom_id res chain seq x y z
N MET A 1 -9.85 -2.20 -19.38
CA MET A 1 -8.87 -1.14 -19.07
C MET A 1 -9.18 -0.62 -17.69
N ALA A 2 -8.25 -0.71 -16.76
CA ALA A 2 -8.42 -0.28 -15.38
C ALA A 2 -7.85 1.13 -15.18
N ALA A 3 -8.45 1.94 -14.30
CA ALA A 3 -7.96 3.28 -13.98
C ALA A 3 -7.92 3.50 -12.47
N MET A 4 -6.85 4.12 -11.99
CA MET A 4 -6.65 4.42 -10.56
C MET A 4 -6.25 5.88 -10.33
N GLU A 5 -6.80 6.46 -9.28
CA GLU A 5 -6.48 7.82 -8.85
C GLU A 5 -5.12 7.86 -8.14
N SER A 6 -4.28 8.85 -8.44
CA SER A 6 -2.92 8.98 -7.89
C SER A 6 -2.85 9.65 -6.50
N THR A 7 -3.94 9.68 -5.74
CA THR A 7 -4.10 10.52 -4.52
C THR A 7 -3.36 9.99 -3.28
N GLY A 8 -2.69 8.83 -3.38
CA GLY A 8 -1.87 8.25 -2.31
C GLY A 8 -0.75 7.34 -2.83
N SER A 9 0.06 6.73 -1.97
CA SER A 9 1.13 5.80 -2.38
C SER A 9 0.65 4.38 -2.72
N TYR A 10 -0.63 4.07 -2.45
CA TYR A 10 -1.21 2.72 -2.61
C TYR A 10 -1.32 2.24 -4.06
N TRP A 11 -1.34 3.14 -5.05
CA TRP A 11 -1.36 2.72 -6.46
C TRP A 11 -0.04 2.07 -6.89
N LYS A 12 1.08 2.37 -6.22
CA LYS A 12 2.42 1.87 -6.58
C LYS A 12 2.53 0.33 -6.50
N PRO A 13 2.20 -0.33 -5.38
CA PRO A 13 2.22 -1.80 -5.31
C PRO A 13 1.18 -2.44 -6.23
N VAL A 14 0.02 -1.81 -6.39
CA VAL A 14 -1.05 -2.32 -7.25
C VAL A 14 -0.64 -2.26 -8.73
N TYR A 15 -0.04 -1.15 -9.15
CA TYR A 15 0.53 -0.99 -10.49
C TYR A 15 1.60 -2.03 -10.79
N ASN A 16 2.47 -2.35 -9.82
CA ASN A 16 3.50 -3.37 -9.99
C ASN A 16 2.90 -4.76 -10.31
N ILE A 17 1.84 -5.16 -9.60
CA ILE A 17 1.14 -6.42 -9.85
C ILE A 17 0.51 -6.43 -11.24
N PHE A 18 -0.18 -5.34 -11.61
CA PHE A 18 -0.81 -5.25 -12.93
C PHE A 18 0.20 -5.20 -14.08
N GLU A 19 1.37 -4.59 -13.88
CA GLU A 19 2.47 -4.61 -14.85
C GLU A 19 3.04 -6.02 -15.03
N GLU A 20 3.18 -6.79 -13.94
CA GLU A 20 3.62 -8.19 -13.96
C GLU A 20 2.62 -9.10 -14.70
N GLU A 21 1.32 -8.88 -14.48
CA GLU A 21 0.22 -9.60 -15.14
C GLU A 21 -0.09 -9.08 -16.57
N GLN A 22 0.67 -8.11 -17.07
CA GLN A 22 0.46 -7.47 -18.38
C GLN A 22 -0.94 -6.87 -18.58
N ILE A 23 -1.60 -6.46 -17.49
CA ILE A 23 -2.94 -5.89 -17.52
C ILE A 23 -2.84 -4.37 -17.77
N PRO A 24 -3.54 -3.82 -18.78
CA PRO A 24 -3.51 -2.40 -19.07
C PRO A 24 -4.20 -1.59 -17.97
N ILE A 25 -3.37 -0.92 -17.16
CA ILE A 25 -3.78 -0.01 -16.09
C ILE A 25 -3.30 1.42 -16.36
N MET A 26 -4.19 2.38 -16.12
CA MET A 26 -3.92 3.81 -16.26
C MET A 26 -3.97 4.49 -14.90
N VAL A 27 -2.88 5.14 -14.50
CA VAL A 27 -2.87 5.99 -13.30
C VAL A 27 -3.23 7.41 -13.73
N VAL A 28 -4.23 8.02 -13.09
CA VAL A 28 -4.76 9.34 -13.45
C VAL A 28 -4.60 10.31 -12.28
N ASN A 29 -4.18 11.54 -12.56
CA ASN A 29 -3.97 12.56 -11.52
C ASN A 29 -5.30 13.12 -11.00
N ALA A 30 -5.56 12.93 -9.70
CA ALA A 30 -6.69 13.48 -8.95
C ALA A 30 -6.90 15.00 -9.13
N GLN A 31 -5.81 15.75 -9.31
CA GLN A 31 -5.85 17.21 -9.45
C GLN A 31 -6.50 17.65 -10.75
N HIS A 32 -6.45 16.83 -11.81
CA HIS A 32 -7.19 17.06 -13.05
C HIS A 32 -8.67 16.66 -12.95
N ILE A 33 -9.06 15.91 -11.90
CA ILE A 33 -10.43 15.42 -11.66
C ILE A 33 -11.16 16.28 -10.61
N LYS A 34 -10.49 17.26 -9.99
CA LYS A 34 -11.08 18.12 -8.96
C LYS A 34 -12.05 19.13 -9.55
N GLY A 35 -13.33 19.01 -9.21
CA GLY A 35 -14.26 20.12 -9.37
C GLY A 35 -15.74 19.87 -9.13
N VAL A 36 -16.17 19.28 -8.00
CA VAL A 36 -17.53 19.56 -7.49
C VAL A 36 -17.55 19.50 -5.95
N PRO A 37 -17.90 20.58 -5.24
CA PRO A 37 -18.13 20.52 -3.80
C PRO A 37 -19.45 19.79 -3.54
N GLY A 38 -19.37 18.61 -2.95
CA GLY A 38 -20.52 17.79 -2.61
C GLY A 38 -20.08 16.39 -2.20
N ARG A 39 -20.75 15.81 -1.21
CA ARG A 39 -20.47 14.53 -0.52
C ARG A 39 -19.89 13.47 -1.46
N LYS A 40 -18.56 13.38 -1.50
CA LYS A 40 -17.77 12.52 -2.38
C LYS A 40 -17.70 11.12 -1.76
N THR A 41 -18.23 10.12 -2.44
CA THR A 41 -18.16 8.70 -2.03
C THR A 41 -17.26 7.97 -3.02
N ASP A 42 -16.35 7.10 -2.55
CA ASP A 42 -15.35 6.41 -3.40
C ASP A 42 -15.96 5.74 -4.64
N VAL A 43 -17.19 5.23 -4.53
CA VAL A 43 -17.93 4.62 -5.64
C VAL A 43 -18.26 5.62 -6.76
N LYS A 44 -18.77 6.81 -6.39
CA LYS A 44 -19.10 7.86 -7.36
C LYS A 44 -17.87 8.45 -8.03
N ASP A 45 -16.76 8.49 -7.30
CA ASP A 45 -15.47 8.91 -7.84
C ASP A 45 -14.96 7.90 -8.87
N ALA A 46 -15.07 6.59 -8.58
CA ALA A 46 -14.68 5.55 -9.51
C ALA A 46 -15.53 5.56 -10.79
N GLU A 47 -16.85 5.73 -10.67
CA GLU A 47 -17.76 5.86 -11.82
C GLU A 47 -17.41 7.08 -12.68
N TRP A 48 -17.18 8.24 -12.04
CA TRP A 48 -16.79 9.47 -12.72
C TRP A 48 -15.45 9.33 -13.46
N ILE A 49 -14.44 8.71 -12.83
CA ILE A 49 -13.16 8.42 -13.47
C ILE A 49 -13.34 7.47 -14.64
N ALA A 50 -14.17 6.43 -14.52
CA ALA A 50 -14.44 5.48 -15.59
C ALA A 50 -15.08 6.15 -16.82
N ASP A 51 -16.01 7.09 -16.62
CA ASP A 51 -16.64 7.85 -17.70
C ASP A 51 -15.65 8.81 -18.38
N LEU A 52 -14.80 9.49 -17.61
CA LEU A 52 -13.73 10.33 -18.16
C LEU A 52 -12.75 9.52 -19.01
N VAL A 53 -12.35 8.33 -18.53
CA VAL A 53 -11.46 7.42 -19.26
C VAL A 53 -12.12 6.94 -20.54
N ARG A 54 -13.41 6.60 -20.51
CA ARG A 54 -14.18 6.17 -21.69
C ARG A 54 -14.28 7.26 -22.75
N HIS A 55 -14.40 8.52 -22.35
CA HIS A 55 -14.47 9.66 -23.27
C HIS A 55 -13.09 10.18 -23.71
N GLY A 56 -12.00 9.59 -23.22
CA GLY A 56 -10.63 10.04 -23.54
C GLY A 56 -10.29 11.42 -22.98
N LEU A 57 -11.04 11.89 -21.98
CA LEU A 57 -10.89 13.23 -21.38
C LEU A 57 -9.81 13.28 -20.30
N VAL A 58 -9.23 12.13 -19.95
CA VAL A 58 -8.14 12.02 -18.97
C VAL A 58 -6.87 11.52 -19.62
N LYS A 59 -5.77 12.17 -19.22
CA LYS A 59 -4.42 11.82 -19.65
C LYS A 59 -3.79 10.92 -18.58
N ALA A 60 -3.14 9.85 -19.02
CA ALA A 60 -2.32 9.03 -18.14
C ALA A 60 -1.25 9.91 -17.48
N SER A 61 -1.10 9.77 -16.16
CA SER A 61 -0.02 10.38 -15.41
C SER A 61 1.31 9.76 -15.79
N TYR A 62 2.39 10.52 -15.62
CA TYR A 62 3.74 10.00 -15.77
C TYR A 62 4.00 8.92 -14.72
N ILE A 63 4.39 7.74 -15.17
CA ILE A 63 4.77 6.61 -14.32
C ILE A 63 6.29 6.45 -14.45
N PRO A 64 7.06 6.67 -13.37
CA PRO A 64 8.50 6.49 -13.41
C PRO A 64 8.87 5.03 -13.58
N ASN A 65 10.10 4.76 -14.02
CA ASN A 65 10.61 3.39 -14.18
C ASN A 65 10.42 2.56 -12.89
N ARG A 66 10.09 1.28 -13.06
CA ARG A 66 9.95 0.25 -12.03
C ARG A 66 10.98 0.39 -10.91
N ASP A 67 12.26 0.61 -11.22
CA ASP A 67 13.33 0.76 -10.19
C ASP A 67 13.06 1.92 -9.21
N ILE A 68 12.54 3.03 -9.73
CA ILE A 68 12.20 4.23 -8.95
C ILE A 68 10.94 3.95 -8.11
N ILE A 69 9.98 3.20 -8.65
CA ILE A 69 8.76 2.81 -7.92
C ILE A 69 9.13 1.89 -6.75
N TRP A 70 9.98 0.89 -6.97
CA TRP A 70 10.46 -0.02 -5.93
C TRP A 70 11.14 0.72 -4.79
N PHE A 71 12.01 1.69 -5.10
CA PHE A 71 12.66 2.53 -4.09
C PHE A 71 11.67 3.35 -3.24
N GLN A 72 10.48 3.64 -3.77
CA GLN A 72 9.42 4.34 -3.03
C GLN A 72 8.48 3.39 -2.27
N ILE A 73 8.43 2.10 -2.63
CA ILE A 73 7.66 1.06 -1.94
C ILE A 73 8.47 0.45 -0.80
N THR A 74 9.79 0.32 -0.95
CA THR A 74 10.70 -0.26 0.05
C THR A 74 10.50 0.23 1.48
N PRO A 75 10.35 1.54 1.79
CA PRO A 75 10.11 1.98 3.16
C PRO A 75 8.80 1.41 3.74
N MET A 76 7.74 1.32 2.92
CA MET A 76 6.43 0.82 3.35
C MET A 76 6.46 -0.67 3.72
N VAL A 77 7.24 -1.49 2.99
CA VAL A 77 7.41 -2.92 3.31
C VAL A 77 8.46 -3.15 4.40
N SER A 78 9.51 -2.32 4.49
CA SER A 78 10.52 -2.43 5.54
C SER A 78 9.97 -2.06 6.92
N ASP A 79 9.11 -1.05 7.01
CA ASP A 79 8.52 -0.64 8.29
C ASP A 79 7.67 -1.76 8.92
N LEU A 80 6.96 -2.53 8.08
CA LEU A 80 6.20 -3.70 8.52
C LEU A 80 7.12 -4.83 9.01
N LEU A 81 8.21 -5.09 8.31
CA LEU A 81 9.21 -6.11 8.66
C LEU A 81 9.97 -5.76 9.94
N ILE A 82 10.37 -4.49 10.10
CA ILE A 82 11.02 -3.98 11.32
C ILE A 82 10.05 -4.09 12.50
N GLY A 83 8.78 -3.74 12.31
CA GLY A 83 7.73 -3.88 13.33
C GLY A 83 7.53 -5.34 13.78
N LEU A 84 7.42 -6.28 12.84
CA LEU A 84 7.33 -7.71 13.15
C LEU A 84 8.58 -8.23 13.88
N CYS A 85 9.77 -7.79 13.46
CA CYS A 85 11.03 -8.19 14.10
C CYS A 85 11.15 -7.65 15.54
N ALA A 86 10.68 -6.43 15.79
CA ALA A 86 10.61 -5.84 17.13
C ALA A 86 9.66 -6.63 18.04
N ILE A 87 8.50 -7.04 17.53
CA ILE A 87 7.54 -7.90 18.26
C ILE A 87 8.17 -9.25 18.59
N MET A 88 8.85 -9.89 17.62
CA MET A 88 9.55 -11.17 17.85
C MET A 88 10.64 -11.06 18.91
N MET A 89 11.39 -9.95 18.94
CA MET A 89 12.39 -9.68 19.98
C MET A 89 11.75 -9.54 21.37
N VAL A 90 10.67 -8.77 21.49
CA VAL A 90 9.98 -8.57 22.78
C VAL A 90 9.40 -9.89 23.31
N ILE A 91 8.79 -10.69 22.43
CA ILE A 91 8.25 -12.00 22.81
C ILE A 91 9.36 -12.94 23.28
N SER A 92 10.50 -12.97 22.58
CA SER A 92 11.63 -13.82 22.97
C SER A 92 12.20 -13.44 24.33
N VAL A 93 12.37 -12.14 24.60
CA VAL A 93 12.84 -11.65 25.90
C VAL A 93 11.82 -11.94 27.00
N ALA A 94 10.52 -11.73 26.74
CA ALA A 94 9.47 -12.04 27.70
C ALA A 94 9.43 -13.54 28.05
N LEU A 95 9.49 -14.41 27.04
CA LEU A 95 9.55 -15.87 27.22
C LEU A 95 10.80 -16.28 28.00
N TYR A 96 11.96 -15.68 27.70
CA TYR A 96 13.20 -15.93 28.44
C TYR A 96 13.08 -15.53 29.92
N ILE A 97 12.52 -14.35 30.22
CA ILE A 97 12.31 -13.89 31.60
C ILE A 97 11.30 -14.81 32.34
N ILE A 98 10.24 -15.24 31.67
CA ILE A 98 9.24 -16.15 32.25
C ILE A 98 9.87 -17.52 32.54
N GLN A 99 10.68 -18.06 31.63
CA GLN A 99 11.40 -19.31 31.85
C GLN A 99 12.39 -19.17 33.02
N ASN A 100 13.15 -18.08 33.05
CA ASN A 100 14.14 -17.83 34.10
C ASN A 100 13.53 -17.52 35.48
N THR A 101 12.31 -17.00 35.56
CA THR A 101 11.61 -16.81 36.85
C THR A 101 10.93 -18.10 37.34
N ARG A 102 10.53 -19.00 36.44
CA ARG A 102 10.04 -20.36 36.80
C ARG A 102 11.17 -21.25 37.33
N THR A 103 12.37 -21.18 36.76
CA THR A 103 13.53 -21.95 37.27
C THR A 103 13.96 -21.51 38.67
N LEU A 104 13.85 -20.22 38.99
CA LEU A 104 14.17 -19.68 40.32
C LEU A 104 13.15 -20.04 41.41
N LYS A 105 11.89 -20.32 41.05
CA LYS A 105 10.85 -20.76 42.00
C LYS A 105 10.87 -22.26 42.32
N GLY A 106 11.76 -23.03 41.69
CA GLY A 106 11.89 -24.47 41.97
C GLY A 106 10.69 -25.31 41.55
N GLU A 107 9.76 -24.77 40.75
CA GLU A 107 8.73 -25.57 40.08
C GLU A 107 9.40 -26.32 38.91
N THR A 108 9.96 -27.49 39.23
CA THR A 108 10.25 -28.51 38.24
C THR A 108 8.94 -28.90 37.56
N VAL A 109 8.94 -28.90 36.22
CA VAL A 109 7.92 -29.53 35.39
C VAL A 109 7.65 -30.95 35.87
#